data_AF-A0A1Q8UR12-F1
#
_entry.id   AF-A0A1Q8UR12-F1
#
_cell.length_a   1.000
_cell.length_b   1.000
_cell.length_c   1.000
_cell.angle_alpha   90.00
_cell.angle_beta   90.00
_cell.angle_gamma   90.00
#
_symmetry.space_group_name_H-M   'P 1'
#
loop_
_entity.id
_entity.type
_entity.pdbx_description
1 polymer ?
#
loop_
_entity_poly.entity_id
_entity_poly.type
_entity_poly.pdbx_seq_one_letter_code
_entity_poly.pdbx_strand_id
1 'polypeptide(L)' 'MALEMRNTCEKCNKKLHNSSVAYICTHECTFCDKCSENEMYICPNCGGELVKRPRGKEHSLSCSLSLS' A
#
# COMPACT_ATOMS: atom_id res chain seq x y z
N MET A 1 -2.26 -21.91 6.41
CA MET A 1 -2.86 -20.69 6.99
C MET A 1 -2.85 -19.62 5.91
N ALA A 2 -3.99 -19.04 5.57
CA ALA A 2 -4.10 -18.07 4.48
C ALA A 2 -3.66 -16.68 4.97
N LEU A 3 -2.73 -16.05 4.25
CA LEU A 3 -2.27 -14.70 4.54
C LEU A 3 -3.36 -13.72 4.07
N GLU A 4 -4.12 -13.16 5.00
CA GLU A 4 -5.21 -12.24 4.69
C GLU A 4 -4.64 -10.87 4.32
N MET A 5 -4.81 -10.48 3.05
CA MET A 5 -4.46 -9.14 2.57
C MET A 5 -5.28 -8.09 3.31
N ARG A 6 -4.64 -7.31 4.19
CA ARG A 6 -5.29 -6.21 4.91
C ARG A 6 -5.82 -5.18 3.92
N ASN A 7 -7.13 -4.97 3.94
CA ASN A 7 -7.87 -4.09 3.05
C ASN A 7 -8.57 -2.97 3.85
N THR A 8 -7.95 -2.58 4.97
CA THR A 8 -8.41 -1.51 5.85
C THR A 8 -7.24 -0.60 6.23
N CYS A 9 -7.53 0.69 6.36
CA CYS A 9 -6.56 1.68 6.83
C CYS A 9 -6.34 1.50 8.34
N GLU A 10 -5.10 1.39 8.80
CA GLU A 10 -4.83 1.18 10.24
C GLU A 10 -5.12 2.41 11.12
N LYS A 11 -5.15 3.62 10.55
CA LYS A 11 -5.46 4.85 11.30
C LYS A 11 -6.97 5.08 11.45
N CYS A 12 -7.70 5.00 10.34
CA CYS A 12 -9.12 5.40 10.30
C CYS A 12 -10.08 4.23 10.05
N ASN A 13 -9.59 2.99 9.97
CA ASN A 13 -10.38 1.77 9.72
C ASN A 13 -11.22 1.81 8.43
N LYS A 14 -10.91 2.73 7.51
CA LYS A 14 -11.60 2.84 6.23
C LYS A 14 -11.26 1.64 5.34
N LYS A 15 -12.26 1.06 4.67
CA LYS A 15 -12.04 0.04 3.63
C LYS A 15 -11.23 0.60 2.46
N LEU A 16 -10.15 -0.09 2.12
CA LEU A 16 -9.25 0.19 1.02
C LEU A 16 -9.42 -0.87 -0.06
N HIS A 17 -9.87 -0.45 -1.23
CA HIS A 17 -10.01 -1.35 -2.37
C HIS A 17 -8.64 -1.57 -3.03
N ASN A 18 -8.43 -2.74 -3.63
CA ASN A 18 -7.14 -3.08 -4.25
C ASN A 18 -6.76 -2.15 -5.42
N SER A 19 -7.76 -1.48 -6.02
CA SER A 19 -7.59 -0.47 -7.08
C SER A 19 -7.47 0.97 -6.54
N SER A 20 -7.80 1.22 -5.28
CA SER A 20 -7.77 2.57 -4.70
C SER A 20 -6.34 3.07 -4.46
N VAL A 21 -6.16 4.38 -4.30
CA VAL A 21 -4.91 4.96 -3.77
C VAL A 21 -4.76 4.54 -2.30
N ALA A 22 -3.72 3.78 -2.01
CA ALA A 22 -3.32 3.40 -0.66
C ALA A 22 -1.80 3.55 -0.57
N TYR A 23 -1.29 3.74 0.64
CA TYR A 23 0.14 3.76 0.92
C TYR A 23 0.46 2.64 1.90
N ILE A 24 1.68 2.13 1.80
CA ILE A 24 2.17 1.00 2.58
C ILE A 24 3.59 1.30 3.06
N CYS A 25 3.95 0.82 4.25
CA CYS A 25 5.32 0.86 4.76
C CYS A 25 6.02 -0.50 4.62
N THR A 26 7.31 -0.58 4.98
CA THR A 26 8.09 -1.83 4.99
C THR A 26 7.58 -2.90 5.96
N HIS A 27 6.78 -2.52 6.96
CA HIS A 27 6.12 -3.42 7.91
C HIS A 27 4.69 -3.77 7.50
N GLU A 28 4.31 -3.48 6.25
CA GLU A 28 3.01 -3.81 5.68
C GLU A 28 1.81 -3.09 6.34
N CYS A 29 2.06 -2.03 7.13
CA CYS A 29 1.00 -1.12 7.59
C CYS A 29 0.42 -0.37 6.39
N THR A 30 -0.90 -0.41 6.24
CA THR A 30 -1.60 0.20 5.10
C THR A 30 -2.40 1.41 5.54
N PHE A 31 -2.25 2.52 4.82
CA PHE A 31 -2.94 3.78 5.08
C PHE A 31 -3.63 4.30 3.82
N CYS A 32 -4.75 5.01 4.02
CA CYS A 32 -5.40 5.72 2.92
C CYS A 32 -4.62 7.00 2.56
N ASP A 33 -4.86 7.53 1.37
CA ASP A 33 -4.22 8.74 0.87
C ASP A 33 -4.33 9.93 1.85
N LYS A 34 -5.53 10.18 2.38
CA LYS A 34 -5.75 11.23 3.38
C LYS A 34 -4.94 11.05 4.67
N CYS A 35 -4.86 9.82 5.18
CA CYS A 35 -4.08 9.54 6.39
C CYS A 35 -2.58 9.68 6.11
N SER A 36 -2.13 9.27 4.92
CA SER A 36 -0.71 9.40 4.55
C SER A 36 -0.32 10.86 4.40
N GLU A 37 -1.18 11.70 3.82
CA GLU A 37 -0.96 13.14 3.73
C GLU A 37 -0.93 13.81 5.11
N ASN A 38 -1.84 13.42 6.01
CA ASN A 38 -1.89 13.96 7.38
C ASN A 38 -0.63 13.62 8.19
N GLU A 39 -0.10 12.41 8.01
CA GLU A 39 1.12 11.94 8.68
C GLU A 39 2.39 12.26 7.89
N MET A 40 2.32 13.16 6.89
CA MET A 40 3.45 13.60 6.06
C MET A 40 4.23 12.45 5.39
N TYR A 41 3.50 11.40 4.98
CA TYR A 41 4.04 10.16 4.43
C TYR A 41 4.98 9.41 5.39
N ILE A 42 4.83 9.60 6.70
CA ILE A 42 5.51 8.83 7.73
C ILE A 42 4.51 7.91 8.42
N CYS A 43 4.89 6.65 8.60
CA CYS A 43 4.10 5.64 9.28
C CYS A 43 4.03 5.93 10.79
N PRO A 44 2.86 6.20 11.38
CA PRO A 44 2.77 6.43 12.83
C PRO A 44 3.07 5.20 13.68
N ASN A 45 2.87 4.00 13.12
CA ASN A 45 3.08 2.75 13.85
C ASN A 45 4.56 2.32 13.87
N CYS A 46 5.33 2.72 12.85
CA CYS A 46 6.65 2.16 12.58
C CYS A 46 7.74 3.21 12.32
N GLY A 47 7.39 4.48 12.12
CA GLY A 47 8.32 5.57 11.82
C GLY A 47 8.94 5.52 10.42
N GLY A 48 8.65 4.50 9.62
CA GLY A 48 9.15 4.37 8.24
C GLY A 48 8.39 5.22 7.22
N GLU A 49 8.93 5.30 6.00
CA GLU A 49 8.27 5.98 4.89
C GLU A 49 7.01 5.24 4.41
N LEU A 50 5.98 6.01 4.04
CA LEU A 50 4.77 5.54 3.39
C LEU A 50 4.89 5.76 1.89
N VAL A 51 5.06 4.67 1.15
CA VAL A 51 5.12 4.69 -0.31
C VAL A 51 3.78 4.25 -0.90
N LYS A 52 3.45 4.70 -2.12
CA LYS A 52 2.21 4.27 -2.80
C LYS A 52 2.22 2.75 -2.95
N ARG A 53 1.16 2.11 -2.47
CA ARG A 53 0.96 0.66 -2.64
C ARG A 53 0.91 0.36 -4.14
N PRO A 54 1.74 -0.59 -4.63
CA PRO A 54 1.67 -1.01 -6.02
C PRO A 54 0.28 -1.59 -6.29
N ARG A 55 -0.37 -1.08 -7.33
CA ARG A 55 -1.67 -1.58 -7.75
C ARG A 55 -1.47 -2.79 -8.63
N GLY A 56 -2.00 -3.94 -8.19
CA GLY A 56 -2.10 -5.12 -9.03
C GLY A 56 -2.90 -4.76 -10.28
N LYS A 57 -2.36 -5.15 -11.43
CA LYS A 57 -3.08 -5.06 -12.69
C LYS A 57 -3.70 -6.43 -12.93
N GLU A 58 -5.02 -6.52 -13.09
CA GLU A 58 -5.58 -7.63 -13.88
C GLU A 58 -5.07 -7.55 -15.34
N HIS A 59 -4.51 -6.42 -15.76
CA HIS A 59 -3.83 -6.32 -17.05
C HIS A 59 -2.86 -5.14 -17.11
N SER A 60 -1.54 -5.40 -17.25
CA SER A 60 -0.68 -4.74 -18.24
C SER A 60 0.82 -4.88 -17.92
N LEU A 61 1.55 -5.31 -18.95
CA LEU A 61 2.95 -5.02 -19.24
C LEU A 61 3.97 -5.94 -18.55
N SER A 62 4.11 -7.10 -19.18
CA SER A 62 5.39 -7.71 -19.53
C SER A 62 6.56 -6.73 -19.45
N CYS A 63 7.37 -6.85 -18.39
CA CYS A 63 8.76 -6.43 -18.47
C CYS A 63 9.53 -7.64 -18.97
N SER A 64 9.61 -7.79 -20.30
CA SER A 64 10.49 -8.72 -20.98
C SER A 64 11.93 -8.25 -20.77
N LEU A 65 12.48 -8.44 -19.58
CA LEU A 65 13.92 -8.27 -19.38
C LEU A 65 14.60 -9.55 -19.89
N SER A 66 14.92 -9.55 -21.18
CA SER A 66 15.86 -10.46 -21.82
C SER A 66 17.21 -10.29 -21.11
N LEU A 67 17.46 -11.08 -20.07
CA LEU A 67 18.79 -11.14 -19.47
C LEU A 67 19.67 -11.99 -20.40
N SER A 68 20.71 -11.34 -20.90
CA SER A 68 21.71 -11.85 -21.84
C SER A 68 22.52 -12.99 -21.25
#